data_AF-Q9RT36-F1
#
_entry.id   AF-Q9RT36-F1
#
_cell.length_a   1.000
_cell.length_b   1.000
_cell.length_c   1.000
_cell.angle_alpha   90.00
_cell.angle_beta   90.00
_cell.angle_gamma   90.00
#
_symmetry.space_group_name_H-M   'P 1'
#
loop_
_entity.id
_entity.type
_entity.pdbx_description
1 polymer ?
#
loop_
_entity_poly.entity_id
_entity_poly.type
_entity_poly.pdbx_seq_one_letter_code
_entity_poly.pdbx_strand_id
1 'polypeptide(L)'
;MMLALPITTFFPLFRWAGNVLKPSALWPQSITNQIMVWALVNTLVSLVLYLIWRAGAGRRARAVTTTTATPDLAVDTVGAPLTAAGTAPRRGNEILGALAVAFGAVGVGYLSLLLTNYLFKVDYRFWFVGLKPMTPTQLRMFLCYLIPFTLYALMTATVLHNQMRRSARGSMLTNALLLAGGFLVFLAVQYGTLFARGQLFTPGEPLNVIVAIQFLPILAILGVFMTYFARRTDRPYLGAFVSVLFLTWYIVAGQATQFPL
;
A
#
# COMPACT_ATOMS: atom_id res chain seq x y z
N MET A 1 -2.42 -13.96 8.87
CA MET A 1 -1.39 -13.04 9.40
C MET A 1 -1.44 -11.66 8.72
N MET A 2 -1.39 -11.57 7.38
CA MET A 2 -1.42 -10.27 6.66
C MET A 2 -2.70 -9.47 6.83
N LEU A 3 -3.84 -10.15 6.95
CA LEU A 3 -5.13 -9.51 7.24
C LEU A 3 -5.20 -8.95 8.67
N ALA A 4 -4.53 -9.59 9.63
CA ALA A 4 -4.66 -9.24 11.04
C ALA A 4 -3.68 -8.15 11.47
N LEU A 5 -2.45 -8.20 10.94
CA LEU A 5 -1.33 -7.35 11.36
C LEU A 5 -1.66 -5.84 11.29
N PRO A 6 -2.23 -5.29 10.19
CA PRO A 6 -2.56 -3.88 10.10
C PRO A 6 -3.57 -3.42 11.15
N ILE A 7 -4.53 -4.27 11.53
CA ILE A 7 -5.61 -3.94 12.47
C ILE A 7 -5.15 -4.11 13.91
N THR A 8 -4.43 -5.20 14.21
CA THR A 8 -3.90 -5.42 15.56
C THR A 8 -2.91 -4.33 15.96
N THR A 9 -2.23 -3.71 15.00
CA THR A 9 -1.29 -2.62 15.23
C THR A 9 -1.93 -1.23 15.11
N PHE A 10 -3.17 -1.11 14.60
CA PHE A 10 -3.80 0.17 14.31
C PHE A 10 -3.91 1.08 15.53
N PHE A 11 -4.70 0.69 16.53
CA PHE A 11 -4.88 1.51 17.73
C PHE A 11 -3.62 1.68 18.58
N PRO A 12 -2.83 0.63 18.89
CA PRO A 12 -1.62 0.82 19.68
C PRO A 12 -0.64 1.81 19.04
N LEU A 13 -0.43 1.72 17.72
CA LEU A 13 0.48 2.62 17.02
C LEU A 13 -0.09 4.01 16.84
N PHE A 14 -1.41 4.17 16.63
CA PHE A 14 -2.04 5.48 16.54
C PHE A 14 -1.90 6.26 17.86
N ARG A 15 -2.17 5.60 19.00
CA ARG A 15 -1.98 6.21 20.33
C ARG A 15 -0.52 6.60 20.56
N TRP A 16 0.39 5.67 20.28
CA TRP A 16 1.82 5.90 20.46
C TRP A 16 2.32 7.05 19.58
N ALA A 17 1.98 7.03 18.29
CA ALA A 17 2.36 8.07 17.35
C ALA A 17 1.73 9.44 17.70
N GLY A 18 0.49 9.47 18.17
CA GLY A 18 -0.16 10.70 18.62
C GLY A 18 0.54 11.38 19.79
N ASN A 19 1.19 10.59 20.65
CA ASN A 19 1.96 11.10 21.80
C ASN A 19 3.39 11.51 21.42
N VAL A 20 4.02 10.78 20.52
CA VAL A 20 5.45 10.96 20.17
C VAL A 20 5.64 11.98 19.03
N LEU A 21 4.77 11.96 18.01
CA LEU A 21 4.94 12.75 16.79
C LEU A 21 3.87 13.84 16.68
N LYS A 22 4.00 14.85 17.55
CA LYS A 22 3.13 16.05 17.52
C LYS A 22 3.29 16.83 16.20
N PRO A 23 2.27 17.59 15.77
CA PRO A 23 2.37 18.43 14.57
C PRO A 23 3.57 19.37 14.62
N SER A 24 4.32 19.43 13.53
CA SER A 24 5.53 20.26 13.37
C SER A 24 5.59 20.84 11.95
N ALA A 25 6.57 21.71 11.67
CA ALA A 25 6.75 22.32 10.35
C ALA A 25 6.94 21.30 9.22
N LEU A 26 7.59 20.17 9.48
CA LEU A 26 7.76 19.11 8.47
C LEU A 26 6.53 18.20 8.37
N TRP A 27 5.86 17.98 9.50
CA TRP A 27 4.79 17.01 9.68
C TRP A 27 3.58 17.65 10.36
N PRO A 28 2.85 18.52 9.66
CA PRO A 28 1.89 19.45 10.27
C PRO A 28 0.49 18.85 10.51
N GLN A 29 0.25 17.60 10.08
CA GLN A 29 -1.03 16.92 10.17
C GLN A 29 -0.97 15.76 11.19
N SER A 30 -1.63 15.90 12.34
CA SER A 30 -1.57 14.92 13.44
C SER A 30 -2.03 13.53 13.03
N ILE A 31 -3.17 13.42 12.35
CA ILE A 31 -3.70 12.12 11.89
C ILE A 31 -2.79 11.53 10.81
N THR A 32 -2.31 12.34 9.86
CA THR A 32 -1.37 11.88 8.82
C THR A 32 -0.07 11.35 9.43
N ASN A 33 0.43 11.97 10.51
CA ASN A 33 1.59 11.50 11.27
C ASN A 33 1.35 10.11 11.87
N GLN A 34 0.18 9.90 12.48
CA GLN A 34 -0.21 8.61 13.03
C GLN A 34 -0.30 7.53 11.94
N ILE A 35 -0.92 7.86 10.80
CA ILE A 35 -1.02 6.96 9.64
C ILE A 35 0.39 6.63 9.10
N MET A 36 1.26 7.62 8.98
CA MET A 36 2.63 7.46 8.51
C MET A 36 3.43 6.51 9.40
N VAL A 37 3.41 6.74 10.72
CA VAL A 37 4.11 5.87 11.68
C VAL A 37 3.55 4.45 11.63
N TRP A 38 2.24 4.30 11.63
CA TRP A 38 1.59 3.00 11.49
C TRP A 38 2.02 2.27 10.21
N ALA A 39 2.02 2.97 9.06
CA ALA A 39 2.44 2.41 7.79
C ALA A 39 3.92 1.97 7.80
N LEU A 40 4.81 2.79 8.36
CA LEU A 40 6.25 2.49 8.45
C LEU A 40 6.55 1.30 9.35
N VAL A 41 5.87 1.18 10.50
CA VAL A 41 6.04 0.02 11.38
C VAL A 41 5.51 -1.26 10.71
N ASN A 42 4.34 -1.21 10.06
CA ASN A 42 3.82 -2.34 9.29
C ASN A 42 4.77 -2.72 8.14
N THR A 43 5.42 -1.74 7.51
CA THR A 43 6.46 -1.94 6.48
C THR A 43 7.65 -2.68 7.06
N LEU A 44 8.16 -2.24 8.21
CA LEU A 44 9.31 -2.84 8.88
C LEU A 44 9.02 -4.30 9.28
N VAL A 45 7.87 -4.57 9.90
CA VAL A 45 7.49 -5.93 10.27
C VAL A 45 7.35 -6.81 9.02
N SER A 46 6.71 -6.30 7.97
CA SER A 46 6.58 -7.02 6.69
C SER A 46 7.94 -7.30 6.05
N LEU A 47 8.88 -6.35 6.13
CA LEU A 47 10.25 -6.51 5.64
C LEU A 47 10.99 -7.62 6.37
N VAL A 48 10.93 -7.64 7.70
CA VAL A 48 11.55 -8.69 8.52
C VAL A 48 10.98 -10.07 8.14
N LEU A 49 9.66 -10.20 8.08
CA LEU A 49 8.99 -11.46 7.70
C LEU A 49 9.37 -11.90 6.29
N TYR A 50 9.44 -10.96 5.34
CA TYR A 50 9.85 -11.23 3.97
C TYR A 50 11.30 -11.71 3.88
N LEU A 51 12.23 -11.10 4.63
CA LEU A 51 13.63 -11.50 4.66
C LEU A 51 13.82 -12.89 5.28
N ILE A 52 13.09 -13.21 6.36
CA ILE A 52 13.09 -14.54 6.97
C ILE A 52 12.59 -15.59 5.97
N TRP A 53 11.46 -15.31 5.30
CA TRP A 53 10.92 -16.19 4.27
C TRP A 53 11.91 -16.43 3.12
N ARG A 54 12.55 -15.37 2.62
CA ARG A 54 13.54 -15.46 1.53
C ARG A 54 14.77 -16.28 1.92
N ALA A 55 15.26 -16.10 3.15
CA ALA A 55 16.38 -16.88 3.67
C ALA A 55 16.03 -18.38 3.79
N GLY A 56 14.82 -18.71 4.25
CA GLY A 56 14.34 -20.09 4.34
C GLY A 56 14.15 -20.75 2.97
N ALA A 57 13.61 -20.02 1.99
CA ALA A 57 13.44 -20.52 0.62
C ALA A 57 14.77 -20.84 -0.06
N GLY A 58 15.79 -19.99 0.12
CA GLY A 58 17.14 -20.23 -0.41
C GLY A 58 17.81 -21.47 0.18
N ARG A 59 17.61 -21.76 1.48
CA ARG A 59 18.10 -22.99 2.11
C ARG A 59 17.44 -24.25 1.54
N ARG A 60 16.13 -24.22 1.31
CA ARG A 60 15.39 -25.35 0.73
C ARG A 60 15.82 -25.65 -0.70
N ALA A 61 16.00 -24.61 -1.53
CA ALA A 61 16.49 -24.78 -2.90
C ALA A 61 17.88 -25.42 -2.92
N ARG A 62 18.79 -24.97 -2.05
CA ARG A 62 20.15 -25.52 -1.95
C ARG A 62 20.17 -26.98 -1.48
N ALA A 63 19.33 -27.34 -0.52
CA ALA A 63 19.22 -28.72 -0.02
C ALA A 63 18.73 -29.69 -1.11
N VAL A 64 17.76 -29.29 -1.93
CA VAL A 64 17.27 -30.12 -3.05
C VAL A 64 18.38 -30.38 -4.06
N THR A 65 19.14 -29.35 -4.45
CA THR A 65 20.26 -29.50 -5.40
C THR A 65 21.37 -30.41 -4.87
N THR A 66 21.65 -30.39 -3.56
CA THR A 66 22.65 -31.28 -2.93
C THR A 66 22.17 -32.73 -2.83
N THR A 67 20.86 -32.99 -2.74
CA THR A 67 20.31 -34.35 -2.62
C THR A 67 20.16 -35.06 -3.98
N THR A 68 20.04 -34.31 -5.08
CA THR A 68 20.02 -34.83 -6.46
C THR A 68 21.41 -35.03 -7.08
N ALA A 69 22.48 -34.79 -6.34
CA ALA A 69 23.85 -35.07 -6.80
C ALA A 69 24.20 -36.56 -6.55
N THR A 70 23.55 -37.48 -7.27
CA THR A 70 24.11 -38.81 -7.51
C THR A 70 25.16 -38.71 -8.63
N PRO A 71 26.44 -39.01 -8.37
CA PRO A 71 27.46 -39.01 -9.40
C PRO A 71 27.39 -40.36 -10.11
N ASP A 72 26.49 -40.54 -11.07
CA ASP A 72 26.66 -41.52 -12.15
C ASP A 72 25.51 -41.42 -13.16
N LEU A 73 25.88 -41.66 -14.43
CA LEU A 73 25.07 -41.61 -15.65
C LEU A 73 24.93 -40.21 -16.29
N ALA A 74 26.01 -39.83 -16.99
CA ALA A 74 25.95 -38.97 -18.15
C ALA A 74 25.03 -39.63 -19.20
N VAL A 75 23.77 -39.20 -19.24
CA VAL A 75 22.89 -39.39 -20.39
C VAL A 75 22.80 -38.05 -21.09
N ASP A 76 23.31 -38.02 -22.32
CA ASP A 76 23.13 -36.93 -23.28
C ASP A 76 21.63 -36.73 -23.55
N THR A 77 21.00 -35.84 -22.79
CA THR A 77 19.82 -35.10 -23.24
C THR A 77 20.22 -33.64 -23.38
N VAL A 78 20.73 -33.29 -24.56
CA VAL A 78 20.91 -31.90 -25.00
C VAL A 78 19.54 -31.29 -25.29
N GLY A 79 18.74 -31.13 -24.24
CA GLY A 79 17.71 -30.10 -24.12
C GLY A 79 18.34 -28.97 -23.34
N ALA A 80 19.20 -28.19 -24.00
CA ALA A 80 19.89 -27.06 -23.40
C ALA A 80 18.86 -26.16 -22.68
N PRO A 81 19.10 -25.76 -21.41
CA PRO A 81 18.37 -24.63 -20.87
C PRO A 81 18.68 -23.45 -21.79
N LEU A 82 17.65 -22.73 -22.23
CA LEU A 82 17.77 -21.46 -22.93
C LEU A 82 18.42 -20.42 -22.00
N THR A 83 19.71 -20.57 -21.74
CA THR A 83 20.61 -19.51 -21.25
C THR A 83 21.21 -18.85 -22.48
N ALA A 84 20.36 -18.16 -23.24
CA ALA A 84 20.77 -17.23 -24.28
C ALA A 84 20.35 -15.82 -23.83
N ALA A 85 21.28 -15.16 -23.14
CA ALA A 85 21.46 -13.72 -23.10
C ALA A 85 20.20 -12.84 -23.12
N GLY A 86 19.41 -12.89 -22.05
CA GLY A 86 18.61 -11.72 -21.69
C GLY A 86 19.57 -10.62 -21.29
N THR A 87 19.67 -9.57 -22.10
CA THR A 87 20.26 -8.28 -21.72
C THR A 87 19.92 -8.00 -20.25
N ALA A 88 20.94 -7.84 -19.42
CA ALA A 88 20.74 -7.48 -18.01
C ALA A 88 19.71 -6.35 -17.98
N PRO A 89 18.59 -6.48 -17.23
CA PRO A 89 17.50 -5.54 -17.36
C PRO A 89 18.04 -4.16 -17.01
N ARG A 90 17.83 -3.20 -17.91
CA ARG A 90 18.09 -1.76 -17.68
C ARG A 90 17.13 -1.28 -16.59
N ARG A 91 17.38 -1.70 -15.35
CA ARG A 91 16.54 -1.51 -14.17
C ARG A 91 16.19 -0.03 -13.95
N GLY A 92 17.13 0.88 -14.28
CA GLY A 92 16.91 2.32 -14.17
C GLY A 92 15.83 2.85 -15.12
N ASN A 93 15.83 2.41 -16.38
CA ASN A 93 14.84 2.87 -17.37
C ASN A 93 13.43 2.34 -17.06
N GLU A 94 13.34 1.13 -16.49
CA GLU A 94 12.06 0.55 -16.06
C GLU A 94 11.42 1.34 -14.91
N ILE A 95 12.20 1.73 -13.90
CA ILE A 95 11.71 2.49 -12.75
C ILE A 95 11.28 3.90 -13.19
N LEU A 96 12.09 4.56 -14.01
CA LEU A 96 11.76 5.89 -14.53
C LEU A 96 10.51 5.85 -15.41
N GLY A 97 10.39 4.85 -16.28
CA GLY A 97 9.19 4.64 -17.10
C GLY A 97 7.95 4.39 -16.25
N ALA A 98 8.06 3.56 -15.21
CA ALA A 98 6.97 3.32 -14.27
C ALA A 98 6.55 4.60 -13.52
N LEU A 99 7.52 5.42 -13.11
CA LEU A 99 7.27 6.68 -12.44
C LEU A 99 6.56 7.68 -13.38
N ALA A 100 7.01 7.80 -14.63
CA ALA A 100 6.38 8.67 -15.63
C ALA A 100 4.92 8.27 -15.91
N VAL A 101 4.66 6.98 -16.09
CA VAL A 101 3.29 6.47 -16.27
C VAL A 101 2.44 6.70 -15.01
N ALA A 102 3.02 6.55 -13.81
CA ALA A 102 2.30 6.81 -12.58
C ALA A 102 1.90 8.29 -12.42
N PHE A 103 2.81 9.22 -12.71
CA PHE A 103 2.50 10.65 -12.74
C PHE A 103 1.46 10.98 -13.81
N GLY A 104 1.54 10.38 -15.00
CA GLY A 104 0.52 10.56 -16.03
C GLY A 104 -0.85 10.06 -15.59
N ALA A 105 -0.93 8.84 -15.05
CA ALA A 105 -2.18 8.24 -14.62
C ALA A 105 -2.86 9.01 -13.47
N VAL A 106 -2.11 9.33 -12.41
CA VAL A 106 -2.66 10.09 -11.27
C VAL A 106 -2.87 11.56 -11.65
N GLY A 107 -2.00 12.12 -12.48
CA GLY A 107 -2.11 13.48 -13.02
C GLY A 107 -3.37 13.70 -13.83
N VAL A 108 -3.76 12.75 -14.69
CA VAL A 108 -5.04 12.81 -15.42
C VAL A 108 -6.23 12.83 -14.45
N GLY A 109 -6.21 11.99 -13.41
CA GLY A 109 -7.25 12.01 -12.36
C GLY A 109 -7.30 13.35 -11.61
N TYR A 110 -6.14 13.92 -11.27
CA TYR A 110 -6.03 15.21 -10.61
C TYR A 110 -6.52 16.38 -11.50
N LEU A 111 -6.15 16.38 -12.77
CA LEU A 111 -6.60 17.37 -13.76
C LEU A 111 -8.12 17.29 -13.95
N SER A 112 -8.69 16.09 -13.99
CA SER A 112 -10.14 15.88 -14.06
C SER A 112 -10.85 16.49 -12.85
N LEU A 113 -10.29 16.31 -11.64
CA LEU A 113 -10.81 16.96 -10.44
C LEU A 113 -10.68 18.48 -10.52
N LEU A 114 -9.54 19.02 -10.93
CA LEU A 114 -9.35 20.47 -11.07
C LEU A 114 -10.36 21.07 -12.04
N LEU A 115 -10.60 20.41 -13.16
CA LEU A 115 -11.58 20.84 -14.16
C LEU A 115 -13.00 20.82 -13.57
N THR A 116 -13.37 19.76 -12.85
CA THR A 116 -14.68 19.63 -12.21
C THR A 116 -14.88 20.70 -11.14
N ASN A 117 -13.87 20.92 -10.31
CA ASN A 117 -13.88 21.95 -9.28
C ASN A 117 -13.92 23.36 -9.89
N TYR A 118 -13.25 23.59 -11.03
CA TYR A 118 -13.28 24.87 -11.72
C TYR A 118 -14.65 25.17 -12.33
N LEU A 119 -15.20 24.23 -13.10
CA LEU A 119 -16.45 24.38 -13.86
C LEU A 119 -17.70 24.31 -12.98
N PHE A 120 -17.75 23.36 -12.05
CA PHE A 120 -18.96 23.05 -11.28
C PHE A 120 -18.86 23.44 -9.81
N LYS A 121 -17.67 23.82 -9.31
CA LYS A 121 -17.41 24.08 -7.87
C LYS A 121 -17.70 22.85 -6.98
N VAL A 122 -17.58 21.65 -7.54
CA VAL A 122 -17.80 20.37 -6.85
C VAL A 122 -16.49 19.58 -6.77
N ASP A 123 -16.30 18.87 -5.65
CA ASP A 123 -15.18 17.94 -5.44
C ASP A 123 -15.62 16.48 -5.64
N TYR A 124 -14.66 15.56 -5.78
CA TYR A 124 -14.96 14.13 -5.89
C TYR A 124 -15.21 13.57 -4.50
N ARG A 125 -16.47 13.60 -4.07
CA ARG A 125 -16.86 13.01 -2.80
C ARG A 125 -17.97 12.01 -2.95
N PHE A 126 -17.74 10.83 -2.40
CA PHE A 126 -18.77 9.84 -2.16
C PHE A 126 -18.77 9.51 -0.67
N TRP A 127 -19.80 9.96 0.04
CA TRP A 127 -19.96 9.77 1.48
C TRP A 127 -18.74 10.31 2.26
N PHE A 128 -17.96 9.45 2.93
CA PHE A 128 -16.75 9.84 3.66
C PHE A 128 -15.47 9.83 2.83
N VAL A 129 -15.51 9.30 1.60
CA VAL A 129 -14.35 9.27 0.70
C VAL A 129 -14.38 10.52 -0.17
N GLY A 130 -13.50 11.48 0.13
CA GLY A 130 -13.41 12.74 -0.60
C GLY A 130 -12.01 13.02 -1.13
N LEU A 131 -11.89 13.17 -2.45
CA LEU A 131 -10.69 13.67 -3.12
C LEU A 131 -10.85 15.17 -3.38
N LYS A 132 -9.97 15.95 -2.77
CA LYS A 132 -9.97 17.42 -2.84
C LYS A 132 -8.79 17.94 -3.66
N PRO A 133 -8.96 19.09 -4.33
CA PRO A 133 -7.82 19.79 -4.92
C PRO A 133 -6.85 20.21 -3.82
N MET A 134 -5.55 20.05 -4.06
CA MET A 134 -4.53 20.42 -3.07
C MET A 134 -4.24 21.92 -3.14
N THR A 135 -4.21 22.58 -1.99
CA THR A 135 -3.65 23.94 -1.89
C THR A 135 -2.13 23.91 -2.11
N PRO A 136 -1.49 25.06 -2.43
CA PRO A 136 -0.03 25.13 -2.54
C PRO A 136 0.70 24.64 -1.29
N THR A 137 0.14 24.90 -0.10
CA THR A 137 0.66 24.39 1.17
C THR A 137 0.52 22.87 1.27
N GLN A 138 -0.62 22.31 0.86
CA GLN A 138 -0.83 20.85 0.80
C GLN A 138 0.11 20.16 -0.18
N LEU A 139 0.51 20.82 -1.27
CA LEU A 139 1.51 20.26 -2.17
C LEU A 139 2.89 20.11 -1.51
N ARG A 140 3.30 21.07 -0.66
CA ARG A 140 4.55 20.94 0.12
C ARG A 140 4.48 19.79 1.12
N MET A 141 3.36 19.67 1.82
CA MET A 141 3.09 18.56 2.75
C MET A 141 3.10 17.22 2.01
N PHE A 142 2.48 17.16 0.82
CA PHE A 142 2.45 15.99 -0.04
C PHE A 142 3.87 15.48 -0.33
N LEU A 143 4.81 16.36 -0.70
CA LEU A 143 6.19 15.95 -0.98
C LEU A 143 6.90 15.36 0.26
N CYS A 144 6.61 15.89 1.46
CA CYS A 144 7.17 15.35 2.70
C CYS A 144 6.62 13.95 3.00
N TYR A 145 5.29 13.77 2.95
CA TYR A 145 4.63 12.49 3.21
C TYR A 145 4.80 11.45 2.11
N LEU A 146 5.14 11.86 0.89
CA LEU A 146 5.33 10.96 -0.25
C LEU A 146 6.46 9.96 0.01
N ILE A 147 7.57 10.40 0.61
CA ILE A 147 8.74 9.55 0.88
C ILE A 147 8.39 8.35 1.79
N PRO A 148 7.88 8.55 3.02
CA PRO A 148 7.56 7.43 3.91
C PRO A 148 6.44 6.54 3.35
N PHE A 149 5.42 7.11 2.71
CA PHE A 149 4.37 6.29 2.10
C PHE A 149 4.87 5.49 0.88
N THR A 150 5.93 5.95 0.21
CA THR A 150 6.54 5.20 -0.91
C THR A 150 7.15 3.89 -0.40
N LEU A 151 7.81 3.92 0.76
CA LEU A 151 8.36 2.72 1.39
C LEU A 151 7.26 1.69 1.69
N TYR A 152 6.13 2.16 2.25
CA TYR A 152 4.98 1.32 2.50
C TYR A 152 4.37 0.73 1.22
N ALA A 153 4.16 1.57 0.20
CA ALA A 153 3.57 1.13 -1.05
C ALA A 153 4.46 0.12 -1.80
N LEU A 154 5.79 0.35 -1.83
CA LEU A 154 6.75 -0.57 -2.46
C LEU A 154 6.79 -1.92 -1.75
N MET A 155 6.83 -1.93 -0.41
CA MET A 155 6.83 -3.17 0.35
C MET A 155 5.53 -3.94 0.13
N THR A 156 4.39 -3.26 0.25
CA THR A 156 3.06 -3.86 0.06
C THR A 156 2.92 -4.43 -1.35
N ALA A 157 3.28 -3.66 -2.38
CA ALA A 157 3.22 -4.11 -3.77
C ALA A 157 4.16 -5.29 -4.05
N THR A 158 5.37 -5.30 -3.49
CA THR A 158 6.34 -6.40 -3.65
C THR A 158 5.80 -7.69 -3.04
N VAL A 159 5.26 -7.60 -1.83
CA VAL A 159 4.72 -8.76 -1.13
C VAL A 159 3.49 -9.30 -1.86
N LEU A 160 2.59 -8.42 -2.27
CA LEU A 160 1.39 -8.79 -3.00
C LEU A 160 1.74 -9.43 -4.36
N HIS A 161 2.69 -8.84 -5.09
CA HIS A 161 3.19 -9.36 -6.36
C HIS A 161 3.78 -10.77 -6.21
N ASN A 162 4.58 -11.02 -5.16
CA ASN A 162 5.18 -12.33 -4.91
C ASN A 162 4.16 -13.41 -4.52
N GLN A 163 2.99 -13.04 -3.99
CA GLN A 163 1.92 -13.98 -3.65
C GLN A 163 0.94 -14.23 -4.81
N MET A 164 0.99 -13.41 -5.86
CA MET A 164 0.10 -13.56 -7.00
C MET A 164 0.48 -14.76 -7.86
N ARG A 165 -0.39 -15.78 -7.88
CA ARG A 165 -0.34 -16.82 -8.91
C ARG A 165 -0.80 -16.22 -10.24
N ARG A 166 0.02 -16.37 -11.30
CA ARG A 166 -0.15 -15.72 -12.61
C ARG A 166 -1.50 -15.97 -13.31
N SER A 167 -2.24 -17.04 -12.98
CA SER A 167 -3.44 -17.47 -13.73
C SER A 167 -4.79 -17.31 -13.01
N ALA A 168 -4.83 -16.87 -11.74
CA ALA A 168 -6.09 -16.84 -10.99
C ALA A 168 -7.07 -15.76 -11.49
N ARG A 169 -8.24 -16.16 -12.01
CA ARG A 169 -9.42 -15.28 -12.15
C ARG A 169 -9.79 -14.74 -10.75
N GLY A 170 -10.17 -13.46 -10.66
CA GLY A 170 -10.58 -12.85 -9.38
C GLY A 170 -9.46 -12.31 -8.48
N SER A 171 -8.20 -12.32 -8.90
CA SER A 171 -7.09 -11.88 -8.04
C SER A 171 -7.19 -10.43 -7.57
N MET A 172 -7.84 -9.55 -8.33
CA MET A 172 -8.04 -8.14 -7.93
C MET A 172 -8.93 -8.07 -6.69
N LEU A 173 -10.05 -8.81 -6.69
CA LEU A 173 -10.94 -8.90 -5.54
C LEU A 173 -10.21 -9.54 -4.36
N THR A 174 -9.50 -10.65 -4.58
CA THR A 174 -8.72 -11.30 -3.52
C THR A 174 -7.71 -10.36 -2.90
N ASN A 175 -6.93 -9.64 -3.70
CA ASN A 175 -5.91 -8.72 -3.21
C ASN A 175 -6.49 -7.46 -2.57
N ALA A 176 -7.61 -6.93 -3.08
CA ALA A 176 -8.35 -5.86 -2.44
C ALA A 176 -8.85 -6.31 -1.05
N LEU A 177 -9.42 -7.51 -0.94
CA LEU A 177 -9.84 -8.10 0.33
C LEU A 177 -8.65 -8.42 1.24
N LEU A 178 -7.49 -8.78 0.71
CA LEU A 178 -6.29 -9.02 1.53
C LEU A 178 -5.79 -7.74 2.22
N LEU A 179 -5.90 -6.58 1.56
CA LEU A 179 -5.51 -5.29 2.16
C LEU A 179 -6.63 -4.70 3.02
N ALA A 180 -7.88 -4.77 2.57
CA ALA A 180 -9.01 -4.08 3.19
C ALA A 180 -9.81 -4.96 4.17
N GLY A 181 -9.77 -6.28 4.00
CA GLY A 181 -10.67 -7.23 4.67
C GLY A 181 -10.49 -7.28 6.18
N GLY A 182 -9.29 -7.01 6.68
CA GLY A 182 -9.11 -6.89 8.10
C GLY A 182 -9.82 -5.65 8.69
N PHE A 183 -9.79 -4.50 7.99
CA PHE A 183 -10.55 -3.31 8.36
C PHE A 183 -12.06 -3.54 8.21
N LEU A 184 -12.49 -4.36 7.25
CA LEU A 184 -13.88 -4.77 7.10
C LEU A 184 -14.38 -5.50 8.35
N VAL A 185 -13.64 -6.51 8.81
CA VAL A 185 -13.98 -7.27 10.03
C VAL A 185 -13.95 -6.36 11.25
N PHE A 186 -12.93 -5.51 11.36
CA PHE A 186 -12.81 -4.56 12.46
C PHE A 186 -14.01 -3.61 12.54
N LEU A 187 -14.42 -3.01 11.42
CA LEU A 187 -15.58 -2.11 11.37
C LEU A 187 -16.89 -2.86 11.65
N ALA A 188 -17.04 -4.10 11.15
CA ALA A 188 -18.20 -4.93 11.43
C ALA A 188 -18.35 -5.20 12.94
N VAL A 189 -17.25 -5.45 13.66
CA VAL A 189 -17.27 -5.62 15.12
C VAL A 189 -17.65 -4.31 15.82
N GLN A 190 -17.00 -3.19 15.46
CA GLN A 190 -17.24 -1.89 16.08
C GLN A 190 -18.69 -1.41 15.96
N TYR A 191 -19.23 -1.48 14.74
CA TYR A 191 -20.61 -1.07 14.47
C TYR A 191 -21.62 -2.12 14.91
N GLY A 192 -21.28 -3.41 14.83
CA GLY A 192 -22.12 -4.49 15.37
C GLY A 192 -22.37 -4.33 16.87
N THR A 193 -21.33 -4.01 17.66
CA THR A 193 -21.52 -3.71 19.08
C THR A 193 -22.24 -2.39 19.33
N LEU A 194 -22.05 -1.38 18.48
CA LEU A 194 -22.78 -0.12 18.58
C LEU A 194 -24.28 -0.35 18.45
N PHE A 195 -24.72 -1.13 17.45
CA PHE A 195 -26.13 -1.44 17.26
C PHE A 195 -26.69 -2.37 18.35
N ALA A 196 -25.87 -3.27 18.91
CA ALA A 196 -26.32 -4.22 19.93
C ALA A 196 -26.32 -3.65 21.36
N ARG A 197 -25.38 -2.75 21.70
CA ARG A 197 -25.14 -2.27 23.08
C ARG A 197 -25.28 -0.76 23.23
N GLY A 198 -25.49 -0.01 22.14
CA GLY A 198 -25.54 1.45 22.14
C GLY A 198 -24.16 2.13 22.24
N GLN A 199 -23.06 1.37 22.21
CA GLN A 199 -21.69 1.90 22.29
C GLN A 199 -20.74 1.12 21.38
N LEU A 200 -19.72 1.82 20.84
CA LEU A 200 -18.64 1.19 20.07
C LEU A 200 -17.90 0.15 20.91
N PHE A 201 -17.32 -0.86 20.27
CA PHE A 201 -16.51 -1.87 20.95
C PHE A 201 -15.31 -1.23 21.68
N THR A 202 -14.75 -0.16 21.10
CA THR A 202 -13.75 0.69 21.77
C THR A 202 -14.26 2.13 21.92
N PRO A 203 -14.99 2.44 23.00
CA PRO A 203 -15.60 3.76 23.18
C PRO A 203 -14.58 4.88 23.43
N GLY A 204 -13.34 4.54 23.79
CA GLY A 204 -12.28 5.52 24.04
C GLY A 204 -11.62 6.12 22.79
N GLU A 205 -11.90 5.61 21.59
CA GLU A 205 -11.23 6.05 20.35
C GLU A 205 -12.17 6.26 19.15
N PRO A 206 -13.28 7.00 19.30
CA PRO A 206 -14.28 7.16 18.24
C PRO A 206 -13.70 7.84 17.00
N LEU A 207 -12.78 8.79 17.17
CA LEU A 207 -12.10 9.47 16.06
C LEU A 207 -11.30 8.48 15.20
N ASN A 208 -10.56 7.57 15.82
CA ASN A 208 -9.76 6.58 15.10
C ASN A 208 -10.64 5.54 14.39
N VAL A 209 -11.85 5.25 14.92
CA VAL A 209 -12.84 4.42 14.22
C VAL A 209 -13.34 5.13 12.96
N ILE A 210 -13.61 6.44 13.00
CA ILE A 210 -13.99 7.21 11.80
C ILE A 210 -12.84 7.17 10.77
N VAL A 211 -11.59 7.34 11.21
CA VAL A 211 -10.42 7.17 10.33
C VAL A 211 -10.29 5.75 9.79
N ALA A 212 -10.74 4.72 10.52
CA ALA A 212 -10.75 3.34 10.02
C ALA A 212 -11.76 3.12 8.87
N ILE A 213 -12.88 3.86 8.85
CA ILE A 213 -13.91 3.75 7.79
C ILE A 213 -13.30 4.09 6.42
N GLN A 214 -12.50 5.16 6.33
CA GLN A 214 -11.85 5.57 5.09
C GLN A 214 -10.75 4.60 4.64
N PHE A 215 -10.11 3.86 5.56
CA PHE A 215 -9.10 2.87 5.19
C PHE A 215 -9.67 1.70 4.40
N LEU A 216 -10.93 1.32 4.64
CA LEU A 216 -11.58 0.21 3.94
C LEU A 216 -11.62 0.41 2.41
N PRO A 217 -12.25 1.47 1.86
CA PRO A 217 -12.28 1.70 0.42
C PRO A 217 -10.89 2.04 -0.14
N ILE A 218 -10.07 2.78 0.61
CA ILE A 218 -8.75 3.19 0.13
C ILE A 218 -7.83 1.98 -0.03
N LEU A 219 -7.70 1.12 0.98
CA LEU A 219 -6.88 -0.09 0.87
C LEU A 219 -7.40 -1.06 -0.19
N ALA A 220 -8.71 -1.12 -0.41
CA ALA A 220 -9.28 -1.91 -1.51
C ALA A 220 -8.84 -1.35 -2.87
N ILE A 221 -8.92 -0.03 -3.09
CA ILE A 221 -8.46 0.64 -4.31
C ILE A 221 -6.95 0.41 -4.52
N LEU A 222 -6.13 0.55 -3.47
CA LEU A 222 -4.69 0.27 -3.54
C LEU A 222 -4.45 -1.18 -3.96
N GLY A 223 -5.19 -2.14 -3.39
CA GLY A 223 -5.10 -3.56 -3.77
C GLY A 223 -5.44 -3.78 -5.25
N VAL A 224 -6.46 -3.09 -5.76
CA VAL A 224 -6.82 -3.12 -7.19
C VAL A 224 -5.70 -2.52 -8.05
N PHE A 225 -5.20 -1.32 -7.73
CA PHE A 225 -4.13 -0.66 -8.48
C PHE A 225 -2.86 -1.52 -8.53
N MET A 226 -2.38 -1.96 -7.36
CA MET A 226 -1.18 -2.80 -7.27
C MET A 226 -1.33 -4.08 -8.09
N THR A 227 -2.49 -4.74 -8.02
CA THR A 227 -2.73 -5.99 -8.77
C THR A 227 -2.85 -5.77 -10.27
N TYR A 228 -3.59 -4.73 -10.68
CA TYR A 228 -3.83 -4.42 -12.09
C TYR A 228 -2.54 -4.07 -12.82
N PHE A 229 -1.75 -3.15 -12.27
CA PHE A 229 -0.49 -2.76 -12.89
C PHE A 229 0.54 -3.88 -12.84
N ALA A 230 0.64 -4.61 -11.72
CA ALA A 230 1.55 -5.73 -11.62
C ALA A 230 1.27 -6.85 -12.64
N ARG A 231 0.00 -7.08 -13.01
CA ARG A 231 -0.35 -8.04 -14.07
C ARG A 231 0.02 -7.56 -15.47
N ARG A 232 0.02 -6.26 -15.70
CA ARG A 232 0.35 -5.69 -17.02
C ARG A 232 1.84 -5.55 -17.25
N THR A 233 2.59 -5.26 -16.19
CA THR A 233 4.04 -5.00 -16.30
C THR A 233 4.90 -6.15 -15.81
N ASP A 234 4.32 -7.17 -15.15
CA ASP A 234 5.04 -8.23 -14.42
C ASP A 234 6.06 -7.68 -13.40
N ARG A 235 5.81 -6.47 -12.90
CA ARG A 235 6.68 -5.75 -11.95
C ARG A 235 5.84 -5.03 -10.87
N PRO A 236 6.33 -4.93 -9.62
CA PRO A 236 5.58 -4.27 -8.54
C PRO A 236 5.64 -2.74 -8.58
N TYR A 237 6.61 -2.14 -9.29
CA TYR A 237 6.93 -0.70 -9.18
C TYR A 237 5.80 0.22 -9.64
N LEU A 238 5.21 -0.01 -10.82
CA LEU A 238 4.15 0.85 -11.35
C LEU A 238 2.92 0.90 -10.43
N GLY A 239 2.51 -0.27 -9.94
CA GLY A 239 1.40 -0.38 -8.98
C GLY A 239 1.69 0.35 -7.67
N ALA A 240 2.93 0.27 -7.17
CA ALA A 240 3.37 1.00 -5.98
C ALA A 240 3.35 2.52 -6.19
N PHE A 241 3.88 3.00 -7.31
CA PHE A 241 3.95 4.44 -7.59
C PHE A 241 2.57 5.08 -7.80
N VAL A 242 1.68 4.42 -8.55
CA VAL A 242 0.29 4.90 -8.68
C VAL A 242 -0.39 4.93 -7.32
N SER A 243 -0.22 3.86 -6.52
CA SER A 243 -0.83 3.75 -5.20
C SER A 243 -0.33 4.81 -4.22
N VAL A 244 0.98 5.10 -4.20
CA VAL A 244 1.53 6.09 -3.26
C VAL A 244 1.13 7.51 -3.64
N LEU A 245 1.16 7.86 -4.93
CA LEU A 245 0.71 9.18 -5.39
C LEU A 245 -0.76 9.40 -5.04
N PHE A 246 -1.61 8.41 -5.30
CA PHE A 246 -3.03 8.43 -4.93
C PHE A 246 -3.25 8.51 -3.42
N LEU A 247 -2.60 7.63 -2.64
CA LEU A 247 -2.74 7.56 -1.18
C LEU A 247 -2.31 8.87 -0.51
N THR A 248 -1.15 9.40 -0.90
CA THR A 248 -0.60 10.63 -0.30
C THR A 248 -1.48 11.81 -0.63
N TRP A 249 -1.96 11.91 -1.87
CA TRP A 249 -2.90 12.94 -2.28
C TRP A 249 -4.19 12.86 -1.45
N TYR A 250 -4.81 11.67 -1.37
CA TYR A 250 -6.04 11.46 -0.61
C TYR A 250 -5.90 11.89 0.85
N ILE A 251 -4.85 11.44 1.53
CA ILE A 251 -4.65 11.74 2.95
C ILE A 251 -4.34 13.23 3.15
N VAL A 252 -3.34 13.78 2.45
CA VAL A 252 -2.89 15.15 2.71
C VAL A 252 -3.96 16.19 2.37
N ALA A 253 -4.73 15.97 1.30
CA ALA A 253 -5.81 16.88 0.93
C ALA A 253 -7.04 16.77 1.86
N GLY A 254 -7.26 15.59 2.45
CA GLY A 254 -8.42 15.30 3.30
C GLY A 254 -8.24 15.67 4.77
N GLN A 255 -7.01 15.74 5.28
CA GLN A 255 -6.73 15.95 6.71
C GLN A 255 -6.58 17.42 7.09
N ALA A 256 -6.97 17.73 8.34
CA ALA A 256 -6.78 19.04 8.92
C ALA A 256 -5.30 19.29 9.22
N THR A 257 -4.84 20.50 8.92
CA THR A 257 -3.48 20.98 9.21
C THR A 257 -3.50 21.73 10.55
N GLN A 258 -2.73 21.27 11.53
CA GLN A 258 -2.71 21.87 12.87
C GLN A 258 -1.50 22.78 13.09
N PHE A 259 -0.45 22.64 12.29
CA PHE A 259 0.72 23.50 12.36
C PHE A 259 0.64 24.56 11.25
N PRO A 260 0.71 25.86 11.57
CA PRO A 260 0.71 26.92 10.56
C PRO A 260 1.98 26.82 9.71
N LEU A 261 1.81 26.79 8.39
CA LEU A 261 2.89 26.75 7.40
C LEU A 261 2.90 28.00 6.53
#